data_AF-A0A2V8SC69-F1
#
_entry.id   AF-A0A2V8SC69-F1
#
_cell.length_a   1.000
_cell.length_b   1.000
_cell.length_c   1.000
_cell.angle_alpha   90.00
_cell.angle_beta   90.00
_cell.angle_gamma   90.00
#
_symmetry.space_group_name_H-M   'P 1'
#
loop_
_entity.id
_entity.type
_entity.pdbx_description
1 polymer ?
#
loop_
_entity_poly.entity_id
_entity_poly.type
_entity_poly.pdbx_seq_one_letter_code
_entity_poly.pdbx_strand_id
1 'polypeptide(L)'
;ARLRLLARLLSHLSRALTGIEIHPGARLGPGFFIDHGMGVVIGETDEVGVDVTLYHGVTLGGTSWHKGKRHPTLEDEVVIGAGAKVLGPIRIGA
;
A
#
# COMPACT_ATOMS: atom_id res chain seq x y z
N ALA A 1 -8.95 16.38 11.61
CA ALA A 1 -10.22 15.75 11.19
C ALA A 1 -10.78 16.26 9.86
N ARG A 2 -10.41 17.47 9.40
CA ARG A 2 -11.23 18.23 8.43
C ARG A 2 -11.21 17.77 6.97
N LEU A 3 -10.32 16.87 6.55
CA LEU A 3 -10.20 16.46 5.13
C LEU A 3 -10.16 14.93 4.90
N ARG A 4 -10.50 14.10 5.90
CA ARG A 4 -10.44 12.64 5.76
C ARG A 4 -11.33 12.11 4.63
N LEU A 5 -12.54 12.65 4.52
CA LEU A 5 -13.47 12.29 3.45
C LEU A 5 -12.91 12.68 2.08
N LEU A 6 -12.37 13.89 1.95
CA LEU A 6 -11.77 14.36 0.69
C LEU A 6 -10.58 13.48 0.28
N ALA A 7 -9.70 13.14 1.22
CA ALA A 7 -8.57 12.25 0.96
C ALA A 7 -9.03 10.86 0.50
N ARG A 8 -10.11 10.32 1.08
CA ARG A 8 -10.67 9.02 0.66
C ARG A 8 -11.32 9.10 -0.71
N LEU A 9 -12.03 10.19 -1.03
CA LEU A 9 -12.58 10.42 -2.36
C LEU A 9 -11.48 10.54 -3.42
N LEU A 10 -10.41 11.27 -3.11
CA LEU A 10 -9.25 11.40 -3.99
C LEU A 10 -8.57 10.03 -4.23
N SER A 11 -8.43 9.22 -3.19
CA SER A 11 -7.91 7.84 -3.30
C SER A 11 -8.77 6.98 -4.23
N HIS A 12 -10.10 7.05 -4.11
CA HIS A 12 -11.01 6.33 -5.01
C HIS A 12 -10.97 6.85 -6.45
N LEU A 13 -10.85 8.16 -6.64
CA LEU A 13 -10.68 8.75 -7.97
C LEU A 13 -9.35 8.32 -8.60
N SER A 14 -8.26 8.39 -7.84
CA SER A 14 -6.94 7.92 -8.29
C SER A 14 -6.99 6.45 -8.71
N ARG A 15 -7.64 5.60 -7.90
CA ARG A 15 -7.86 4.19 -8.25
C ARG A 15 -8.64 4.03 -9.55
N ALA A 16 -9.72 4.78 -9.74
CA ALA A 16 -10.52 4.70 -10.95
C ALA A 16 -9.75 5.13 -12.21
N LEU A 17 -8.84 6.10 -12.09
CA LEU A 17 -8.04 6.62 -13.20
C LEU A 17 -6.78 5.80 -13.51
N THR A 18 -6.13 5.24 -12.48
CA THR A 18 -4.80 4.62 -12.59
C THR A 18 -4.80 3.11 -12.40
N GLY A 19 -5.86 2.54 -11.80
CA GLY A 19 -5.88 1.16 -11.36
C GLY A 19 -5.07 0.87 -10.08
N ILE A 20 -4.47 1.91 -9.45
CA ILE A 20 -3.68 1.81 -8.22
C ILE A 20 -4.52 2.30 -7.04
N GLU A 21 -4.76 1.45 -6.04
CA GLU A 21 -5.39 1.84 -4.78
C GLU A 21 -4.35 2.11 -3.71
N ILE A 22 -4.24 3.37 -3.27
CA ILE A 22 -3.44 3.76 -2.10
C ILE A 22 -4.37 4.39 -1.08
N HIS A 23 -4.50 3.77 0.10
CA HIS A 23 -5.25 4.37 1.19
C HIS A 23 -4.52 5.63 1.70
N PRO A 24 -5.22 6.75 1.96
CA PRO A 24 -4.60 8.00 2.44
C PRO A 24 -3.99 7.93 3.85
N GLY A 25 -4.03 6.75 4.48
CA GLY A 25 -3.43 6.48 5.79
C GLY A 25 -2.09 5.74 5.71
N ALA A 26 -1.78 5.17 4.54
CA ALA A 26 -0.52 4.46 4.30
C ALA A 26 0.66 5.42 4.47
N ARG A 27 1.77 4.90 4.98
CA ARG A 27 3.04 5.63 5.10
C ARG A 27 4.00 5.08 4.06
N LEU A 28 4.43 5.94 3.14
CA LEU A 28 5.33 5.58 2.04
C LEU A 28 6.64 6.34 2.19
N GLY A 29 7.76 5.61 2.18
CA GLY A 29 9.10 6.18 2.17
C GLY A 29 9.46 6.83 0.83
N PRO A 30 10.52 7.66 0.79
CA PRO A 30 11.06 8.20 -0.45
C PRO A 30 11.56 7.07 -1.37
N GLY A 31 11.54 7.32 -2.68
CA GLY A 31 11.99 6.34 -3.67
C GLY A 31 11.01 5.18 -3.91
N PHE A 32 9.84 5.19 -3.27
CA PHE A 32 8.80 4.21 -3.51
C PHE A 32 8.40 4.15 -4.99
N PHE A 33 8.59 2.99 -5.61
CA PHE A 33 8.35 2.78 -7.02
C PHE A 33 7.27 1.72 -7.24
N ILE A 34 6.31 2.04 -8.10
CA ILE A 34 5.29 1.10 -8.57
C ILE A 34 5.53 0.85 -10.05
N ASP A 35 5.92 -0.38 -10.40
CA ASP A 35 6.08 -0.79 -11.78
C ASP A 35 4.80 -1.43 -12.32
N HIS A 36 4.36 -0.99 -13.51
CA HIS A 36 3.14 -1.45 -14.16
C HIS A 36 1.86 -1.42 -13.29
N GLY A 37 1.68 -0.41 -12.43
CA GLY A 37 0.82 -0.42 -11.22
C GLY A 37 -0.66 -0.87 -11.25
N MET A 38 -1.22 -1.30 -12.39
CA MET A 38 -2.57 -1.87 -12.44
C MET A 38 -2.77 -2.97 -11.39
N GLY A 39 -3.82 -2.83 -10.57
CA GLY A 39 -4.18 -3.80 -9.55
C GLY A 39 -3.30 -3.76 -8.30
N VAL A 40 -2.43 -2.75 -8.13
CA VAL A 40 -1.71 -2.54 -6.88
C VAL A 40 -2.67 -2.01 -5.81
N VAL A 41 -2.62 -2.60 -4.62
CA VAL A 41 -3.45 -2.24 -3.47
C VAL A 41 -2.56 -2.04 -2.24
N ILE A 42 -2.64 -0.85 -1.65
CA ILE A 42 -1.96 -0.46 -0.40
C ILE A 42 -3.02 -0.01 0.61
N GLY A 43 -3.12 -0.73 1.71
CA GLY A 43 -4.07 -0.55 2.77
C GLY A 43 -3.75 0.57 3.77
N GLU A 44 -4.69 0.82 4.68
CA GLU A 44 -4.67 1.99 5.57
C GLU A 44 -3.47 2.06 6.51
N THR A 45 -2.98 0.91 6.98
CA THR A 45 -1.93 0.86 7.99
C THR A 45 -0.64 0.25 7.47
N ASP A 46 -0.46 0.26 6.15
CA ASP A 46 0.81 -0.10 5.53
C ASP A 46 1.88 0.92 5.87
N GLU A 47 3.07 0.40 6.13
CA GLU A 47 4.29 1.16 6.30
C GLU A 47 5.31 0.62 5.31
N VAL A 48 5.75 1.48 4.40
CA VAL A 48 6.68 1.15 3.33
C VAL A 48 7.95 1.96 3.53
N GLY A 49 9.09 1.26 3.58
CA GLY A 49 10.42 1.85 3.72
C GLY A 49 10.90 2.64 2.50
N VAL A 50 12.19 2.96 2.50
CA VAL A 50 12.89 3.68 1.44
C VAL A 50 13.15 2.73 0.25
N ASP A 51 13.04 3.25 -0.98
CA ASP A 51 13.41 2.54 -2.22
C ASP A 51 12.71 1.19 -2.42
N VAL A 52 11.50 1.02 -1.86
CA VAL A 52 10.68 -0.18 -2.08
C VAL A 52 10.08 -0.18 -3.48
N THR A 53 10.11 -1.34 -4.13
CA THR A 53 9.49 -1.57 -5.44
C THR A 53 8.34 -2.56 -5.36
N LEU A 54 7.15 -2.17 -5.85
CA LEU A 54 6.03 -3.09 -6.07
C LEU A 54 5.77 -3.24 -7.57
N TYR A 55 5.64 -4.48 -8.02
CA TYR A 55 5.11 -4.76 -9.35
C TYR A 55 3.58 -4.76 -9.38
N HIS A 56 3.02 -4.77 -10.57
CA HIS A 56 1.58 -4.86 -10.83
C HIS A 56 0.87 -5.97 -10.04
N GLY A 57 -0.40 -5.75 -9.71
CA GLY A 57 -1.24 -6.74 -9.03
C GLY A 57 -0.85 -7.07 -7.60
N VAL A 58 0.15 -6.39 -7.02
CA VAL A 58 0.55 -6.59 -5.62
C VAL A 58 -0.53 -6.08 -4.67
N THR A 59 -0.81 -6.85 -3.62
CA THR A 59 -1.70 -6.44 -2.54
C THR A 59 -0.96 -6.45 -1.21
N LEU A 60 -0.91 -5.29 -0.56
CA LEU A 60 -0.58 -5.14 0.86
C LEU A 60 -1.91 -4.99 1.62
N GLY A 61 -2.33 -6.07 2.27
CA GLY A 61 -3.71 -6.27 2.71
C GLY A 61 -3.86 -6.59 4.20
N GLY A 62 -5.06 -6.34 4.72
CA GLY A 62 -5.41 -6.66 6.11
C GLY A 62 -5.94 -8.09 6.27
N THR A 63 -5.66 -8.71 7.41
CA THR A 63 -6.28 -10.01 7.82
C THR A 63 -7.36 -9.85 8.89
N SER A 64 -7.63 -8.61 9.33
CA SER A 64 -8.53 -8.31 10.44
C SER A 64 -9.36 -7.06 10.15
N TRP A 65 -10.55 -7.00 10.76
CA TRP A 65 -11.44 -5.84 10.74
C TRP A 65 -11.26 -4.92 11.95
N HIS A 66 -10.43 -5.34 12.91
CA HIS A 66 -10.16 -4.54 14.10
C HIS A 66 -9.38 -3.27 13.74
N LYS A 67 -9.69 -2.18 14.44
CA LYS A 67 -8.92 -0.94 14.33
C LYS A 67 -7.49 -1.17 14.84
N GLY A 68 -6.52 -0.57 14.16
CA GLY A 68 -5.10 -0.69 14.49
C GLY A 68 -4.25 -1.21 13.33
N LYS A 69 -2.99 -1.53 13.64
CA LYS A 69 -2.03 -2.11 12.69
C LYS A 69 -2.54 -3.49 12.27
N ARG A 70 -2.76 -3.66 10.96
CA ARG A 70 -3.33 -4.88 10.36
C ARG A 70 -2.83 -5.15 8.95
N HIS A 71 -2.13 -4.20 8.34
CA HIS A 71 -1.47 -4.35 7.05
C HIS A 71 0.05 -4.48 7.26
N PRO A 72 0.79 -4.94 6.24
CA PRO A 72 2.24 -5.14 6.32
C PRO A 72 3.09 -3.93 6.74
N THR A 73 4.34 -4.24 7.09
CA THR A 73 5.46 -3.30 7.08
C THR A 73 6.52 -3.85 6.13
N LEU A 74 6.90 -3.09 5.12
CA LEU A 74 8.01 -3.40 4.23
C LEU A 74 9.21 -2.56 4.67
N GLU A 75 10.34 -3.21 4.93
CA GLU A 75 11.61 -2.53 5.21
C GLU A 75 12.21 -1.92 3.93
N ASP A 76 13.34 -1.24 4.09
CA ASP A 76 14.02 -0.54 2.99
C ASP A 76 14.47 -1.53 1.90
N GLU A 77 14.48 -1.08 0.65
CA GLU A 77 14.96 -1.81 -0.54
C GLU A 77 14.19 -3.11 -0.88
N VAL A 78 13.08 -3.40 -0.17
CA VAL A 78 12.26 -4.58 -0.45
C VAL A 78 11.65 -4.51 -1.87
N VAL A 79 11.71 -5.62 -2.59
CA VAL A 79 11.06 -5.80 -3.89
C VAL A 79 9.96 -6.85 -3.78
N ILE A 80 8.72 -6.46 -4.12
CA ILE A 80 7.58 -7.37 -4.12
C ILE A 80 7.18 -7.70 -5.56
N GLY A 81 7.36 -8.96 -5.93
CA GLY A 81 7.07 -9.48 -7.27
C GLY A 81 5.59 -9.38 -7.68
N ALA A 82 5.37 -9.43 -8.99
CA ALA A 82 4.06 -9.25 -9.61
C ALA A 82 2.99 -10.18 -9.02
N GLY A 83 1.82 -9.63 -8.71
CA GLY A 83 0.67 -10.38 -8.23
C GLY A 83 0.80 -10.94 -6.81
N ALA A 84 1.84 -10.61 -6.04
CA ALA A 84 1.99 -11.11 -4.67
C ALA A 84 0.92 -10.55 -3.71
N LYS A 85 0.57 -11.32 -2.67
CA LYS A 85 -0.37 -10.90 -1.61
C LYS A 85 0.34 -11.01 -0.27
N VAL A 86 0.64 -9.87 0.33
CA VAL A 86 1.24 -9.76 1.66
C VAL A 86 0.14 -9.33 2.61
N LEU A 87 -0.27 -10.23 3.51
CA LEU A 87 -1.47 -10.04 4.32
C LEU A 87 -1.14 -10.04 5.81
N GLY A 88 -1.73 -9.09 6.53
CA GLY A 88 -1.63 -9.00 7.98
C GLY A 88 -0.50 -8.09 8.47
N PRO A 89 -0.41 -7.84 9.78
CA PRO A 89 0.61 -6.99 10.38
C PRO A 89 1.98 -7.69 10.48
N ILE A 90 2.47 -8.20 9.35
CA ILE A 90 3.77 -8.86 9.23
C ILE A 90 4.83 -7.89 8.71
N ARG A 91 6.08 -8.18 9.03
CA ARG A 91 7.23 -7.42 8.55
C ARG A 91 7.99 -8.23 7.50
N ILE A 92 8.30 -7.58 6.39
CA ILE A 92 9.14 -8.13 5.32
C ILE A 92 10.45 -7.36 5.32
N GLY A 93 11.56 -8.05 5.61
CA GLY A 93 12.91 -7.52 5.49
C GLY A 93 13.52 -7.84 4.11
N ALA A 94 14.63 -7.17 3.80
CA ALA A 94 15.43 -7.41 2.60
C ALA A 94 16.19 -8.76 2.64
#